data_AF-A0A2R9AV35-F1
#
_entry.id   AF-A0A2R9AV35-F1
#
_cell.length_a   1.000
_cell.length_b   1.000
_cell.length_c   1.000
_cell.angle_alpha   90.00
_cell.angle_beta   90.00
_cell.angle_gamma   90.00
#
_symmetry.space_group_name_H-M   'P 1'
#
loop_
_entity.id
_entity.type
_entity.pdbx_description
1 polymer ?
#
loop_
_entity_poly.entity_id
_entity_poly.type
_entity_poly.pdbx_seq_one_letter_code
_entity_poly.pdbx_strand_id
1 'polypeptide(L)'
;MFSLPLNCSPDHIRRGSCWGRPQDLKIAAPAWNSKCHPGAGAAMARQHARTLWYDRPRYVFMEFCVEDSTDVHVLIEDHRIVFSCKNADGVELYNEIEFYAKVNSKDSQDKRSSRSITCFVRKWKEKVAWPRLTKEDIKPVWLSVDFDNWRDWEGDEEMELAHVEHYAELLKKVSTKRPPPAMDDLDFTTTVVSCCPAELQTEGSNGKKEVLSGFQVVLEDTVLFPEGGGQPDDRGTINDISVLRVTRRGEQADHFTQTPLDPGSQVLVRVDWERRFDHMQQHSGQHLITAVADHLFKLKTTSWELGRFRSAIELDTPSMTAEQVAAIEQSVNEKIRDRLPVNVRELSLDDPEVEQVSGRGLPDDHAGPIRVVSIEGVDSNMCCGTHVSNLSDLQVIKILGTEKGKKNRTNLIFLAGNRVLKWMERSHGTEKALTALLKCGAEDHVEAVKKLQNSTKILQKNNLNLLRDLAVHIAHSLRNSPDWGGVVVLHRKEGDSEFMNIIANEIGSEETLLFLTVGDEKGAGLFLLAGPPASVETLGPRVAEVLEGKGAGKKGRFQGKATKMSRRMEAQALLKDYISTQSAKE
;
A
#
# COMPACT_ATOMS: atom_id res chain seq x y z
N MET A 1 -38.54 -54.53 -30.97
CA MET A 1 -37.83 -53.70 -31.96
C MET A 1 -36.44 -53.46 -31.37
N PHE A 2 -35.50 -54.34 -31.71
CA PHE A 2 -34.32 -54.03 -32.56
C PHE A 2 -33.50 -52.87 -31.95
N SER A 3 -32.25 -53.00 -31.50
CA SER A 3 -31.27 -54.08 -31.54
C SER A 3 -30.07 -53.66 -30.67
N LEU A 4 -29.57 -54.59 -29.86
CA LEU A 4 -28.16 -54.75 -29.42
C LEU A 4 -27.22 -54.82 -30.66
N PRO A 5 -25.85 -54.92 -30.59
CA PRO A 5 -24.86 -54.68 -29.52
C PRO A 5 -23.42 -54.25 -30.00
N LEU A 6 -22.46 -54.22 -29.05
CA LEU A 6 -21.10 -54.85 -29.06
C LEU A 6 -19.96 -54.42 -30.04
N ASN A 7 -18.76 -54.63 -29.47
CA ASN A 7 -17.45 -54.96 -30.05
C ASN A 7 -16.52 -53.81 -30.45
N CYS A 8 -15.43 -53.59 -29.71
CA CYS A 8 -14.19 -54.38 -29.64
C CYS A 8 -13.25 -54.09 -30.82
N SER A 9 -12.10 -53.49 -30.48
CA SER A 9 -10.75 -53.64 -31.09
C SER A 9 -10.57 -54.96 -31.86
N PRO A 10 -9.67 -55.04 -32.88
CA PRO A 10 -8.23 -54.75 -32.72
C PRO A 10 -7.54 -54.25 -34.03
N ASP A 11 -6.29 -53.78 -34.01
CA ASP A 11 -5.07 -54.49 -34.46
C ASP A 11 -4.22 -53.44 -35.23
N HIS A 12 -2.88 -53.41 -35.27
CA HIS A 12 -1.81 -54.12 -34.59
C HIS A 12 -0.45 -53.49 -35.02
N ILE A 13 0.63 -53.77 -34.25
CA ILE A 13 2.06 -53.90 -34.68
C ILE A 13 2.84 -52.57 -34.86
N ARG A 14 3.67 -52.14 -33.90
CA ARG A 14 5.04 -52.58 -33.46
C ARG A 14 6.21 -52.07 -34.32
N ARG A 15 7.29 -51.72 -33.59
CA ARG A 15 8.69 -51.38 -33.97
C ARG A 15 8.88 -49.90 -34.33
N GLY A 16 9.84 -49.14 -33.82
CA GLY A 16 10.98 -49.39 -32.94
C GLY A 16 12.05 -48.31 -33.21
N SER A 17 12.91 -48.02 -32.21
CA SER A 17 14.12 -47.18 -32.29
C SER A 17 13.86 -45.66 -32.47
N CYS A 18 14.58 -44.70 -31.90
CA CYS A 18 15.89 -44.62 -31.25
C CYS A 18 15.80 -43.47 -30.23
N TRP A 19 16.16 -43.66 -28.97
CA TRP A 19 16.99 -42.69 -28.24
C TRP A 19 17.83 -43.47 -27.24
N GLY A 20 19.13 -43.42 -27.48
CA GLY A 20 20.15 -44.18 -26.77
C GLY A 20 20.37 -43.71 -25.33
N ARG A 21 21.05 -44.59 -24.62
CA ARG A 21 21.39 -44.55 -23.19
C ARG A 21 22.27 -43.35 -22.79
N PRO A 22 22.28 -43.04 -21.48
CA PRO A 22 23.31 -42.20 -20.86
C PRO A 22 24.64 -42.95 -20.84
N GLN A 23 25.74 -42.27 -21.19
CA GLN A 23 27.09 -42.75 -20.90
C GLN A 23 27.46 -42.40 -19.45
N ASP A 24 27.63 -43.47 -18.70
CA ASP A 24 28.31 -43.65 -17.42
C ASP A 24 29.34 -42.58 -17.01
N LEU A 25 29.05 -41.90 -15.91
CA LEU A 25 30.06 -41.61 -14.89
C LEU A 25 29.52 -42.14 -13.56
N LYS A 26 29.99 -43.34 -13.21
CA LYS A 26 29.71 -44.05 -11.97
C LYS A 26 30.16 -43.22 -10.77
N ILE A 27 29.24 -42.87 -9.87
CA ILE A 27 29.55 -42.77 -8.44
C ILE A 27 28.49 -43.60 -7.72
N ALA A 28 28.97 -44.64 -7.04
CA ALA A 28 28.17 -45.63 -6.35
C ALA A 28 27.35 -44.99 -5.21
N ALA A 29 26.04 -45.24 -5.20
CA ALA A 29 25.23 -45.10 -4.00
C ALA A 29 25.44 -46.34 -3.12
N PRO A 30 25.81 -46.20 -1.83
CA PRO A 30 25.84 -47.34 -0.94
C PRO A 30 24.41 -47.70 -0.54
N ALA A 31 24.00 -48.92 -0.88
CA ALA A 31 22.80 -49.55 -0.37
C ALA A 31 22.88 -49.70 1.16
N TRP A 32 21.95 -49.11 1.89
CA TRP A 32 21.77 -49.40 3.32
C TRP A 32 20.81 -50.57 3.48
N ASN A 33 21.40 -51.70 3.85
CA ASN A 33 20.75 -52.96 4.14
C ASN A 33 19.98 -52.85 5.47
N SER A 34 18.72 -53.26 5.44
CA SER A 34 17.90 -53.48 6.61
C SER A 34 18.40 -54.74 7.35
N LYS A 35 19.09 -54.53 8.47
CA LYS A 35 19.17 -55.42 9.67
C LYS A 35 20.33 -54.94 10.53
N CYS A 36 20.03 -54.40 11.71
CA CYS A 36 20.73 -54.61 12.98
C CYS A 36 20.22 -53.61 14.03
N HIS A 37 19.41 -54.07 14.96
CA HIS A 37 19.59 -53.72 16.37
C HIS A 37 20.26 -54.94 17.02
N PRO A 38 21.17 -54.79 18.00
CA PRO A 38 21.08 -53.83 19.09
C PRO A 38 22.39 -53.08 19.40
N GLY A 39 22.25 -51.85 19.91
CA GLY A 39 23.37 -51.09 20.45
C GLY A 39 22.88 -49.72 20.88
N ALA A 40 22.69 -49.54 22.18
CA ALA A 40 22.43 -48.25 22.79
C ALA A 40 23.61 -47.31 22.51
N GLY A 41 23.51 -46.53 21.44
CA GLY A 41 24.38 -45.42 21.12
C GLY A 41 23.52 -44.16 21.10
N ALA A 42 23.91 -43.15 21.88
CA ALA A 42 23.16 -41.93 22.14
C ALA A 42 22.55 -41.33 20.87
N ALA A 43 21.22 -41.25 20.81
CA ALA A 43 20.54 -40.40 19.86
C ALA A 43 20.94 -38.95 20.18
N MET A 44 21.80 -38.34 19.35
CA MET A 44 22.02 -36.90 19.41
C MET A 44 20.67 -36.22 19.33
N ALA A 45 20.37 -35.35 20.29
CA ALA A 45 19.16 -34.56 20.31
C ALA A 45 19.13 -33.67 19.04
N ARG A 46 18.36 -34.08 18.03
CA ARG A 46 18.17 -33.28 16.82
C ARG A 46 17.28 -32.11 17.16
N GLN A 47 17.77 -30.91 16.89
CA GLN A 47 17.03 -29.68 17.16
C GLN A 47 16.06 -29.43 15.99
N HIS A 48 14.92 -28.80 16.25
CA HIS A 48 13.91 -28.53 15.22
C HIS A 48 14.07 -27.09 14.72
N ALA A 49 13.93 -26.87 13.41
CA ALA A 49 13.77 -25.51 12.90
C ALA A 49 12.41 -24.96 13.33
N ARG A 50 12.36 -23.66 13.63
CA ARG A 50 11.09 -22.96 13.79
C ARG A 50 10.38 -22.97 12.44
N THR A 51 9.12 -23.39 12.43
CA THR A 51 8.32 -23.51 11.21
C THR A 51 7.06 -22.66 11.33
N LEU A 52 6.83 -21.82 10.32
CA LEU A 52 5.60 -21.07 10.15
C LEU A 52 4.77 -21.70 9.03
N TRP A 53 3.44 -21.67 9.12
CA TRP A 53 2.58 -22.17 8.06
C TRP A 53 1.28 -21.39 7.92
N TYR A 54 0.72 -21.34 6.72
CA TYR A 54 -0.60 -20.78 6.48
C TYR A 54 -1.31 -21.47 5.33
N ASP A 55 -2.64 -21.35 5.32
CA ASP A 55 -3.50 -22.03 4.37
C ASP A 55 -3.99 -21.13 3.23
N ARG A 56 -4.20 -21.75 2.06
CA ARG A 56 -4.83 -21.15 0.88
C ARG A 56 -5.73 -22.16 0.16
N PRO A 57 -6.59 -21.72 -0.77
CA PRO A 57 -7.49 -22.63 -1.49
C PRO A 57 -6.77 -23.76 -2.24
N ARG A 58 -5.58 -23.50 -2.81
CA ARG A 58 -4.85 -24.48 -3.64
C ARG A 58 -3.60 -25.05 -3.00
N TYR A 59 -2.99 -24.33 -2.08
CA TYR A 59 -1.69 -24.66 -1.52
C TYR A 59 -1.71 -24.50 -0.01
N VAL A 60 -0.86 -25.26 0.66
CA VAL A 60 -0.44 -25.03 2.03
C VAL A 60 1.00 -24.54 1.98
N PHE A 61 1.27 -23.43 2.65
CA PHE A 61 2.60 -22.82 2.67
C PHE A 61 3.26 -23.13 3.99
N MET A 62 4.55 -23.47 3.94
CA MET A 62 5.36 -23.76 5.12
C MET A 62 6.72 -23.10 4.99
N GLU A 63 7.16 -22.38 6.00
CA GLU A 63 8.46 -21.72 6.03
C GLU A 63 9.31 -22.27 7.18
N PHE A 64 10.44 -22.88 6.86
CA PHE A 64 11.47 -23.29 7.83
C PHE A 64 12.44 -22.12 8.02
N CYS A 65 12.38 -21.48 9.18
CA CYS A 65 13.15 -20.27 9.50
C CYS A 65 14.56 -20.66 9.96
N VAL A 66 15.49 -20.79 9.01
CA VAL A 66 16.90 -21.08 9.26
C VAL A 66 17.75 -20.15 8.42
N GLU A 67 18.44 -19.22 9.08
CA GLU A 67 19.37 -18.30 8.43
C GLU A 67 20.67 -19.02 8.03
N ASP A 68 21.19 -18.64 6.86
CA ASP A 68 22.43 -19.15 6.27
C ASP A 68 22.53 -20.68 6.26
N SER A 69 21.39 -21.33 5.97
CA SER A 69 21.29 -22.78 5.98
C SER A 69 22.16 -23.45 4.92
N THR A 70 22.84 -24.53 5.32
CA THR A 70 23.64 -25.40 4.45
C THR A 70 23.12 -26.84 4.53
N ASP A 71 23.54 -27.71 3.60
CA ASP A 71 23.09 -29.12 3.54
C ASP A 71 21.55 -29.29 3.55
N VAL A 72 20.85 -28.41 2.84
CA VAL A 72 19.37 -28.37 2.82
C VAL A 72 18.79 -29.54 2.01
N HIS A 73 18.04 -30.40 2.71
CA HIS A 73 17.25 -31.48 2.13
C HIS A 73 15.77 -31.29 2.45
N VAL A 74 14.94 -31.31 1.41
CA VAL A 74 13.47 -31.26 1.48
C VAL A 74 12.94 -32.49 0.73
N LEU A 75 12.15 -33.31 1.41
CA LEU A 75 11.44 -34.43 0.81
C LEU A 75 9.95 -34.26 1.05
N ILE A 76 9.19 -34.03 -0.02
CA ILE A 76 7.73 -33.91 0.02
C ILE A 76 7.13 -35.21 -0.51
N GLU A 77 6.37 -35.89 0.32
CA GLU A 77 5.59 -37.07 -0.04
C GLU A 77 4.09 -36.73 0.06
N ASP A 78 3.23 -37.60 -0.49
CA ASP A 78 1.78 -37.37 -0.55
C ASP A 78 1.10 -37.15 0.83
N HIS A 79 1.75 -37.58 1.91
CA HIS A 79 1.22 -37.52 3.27
C HIS A 79 2.17 -36.91 4.31
N ARG A 80 3.39 -36.54 3.92
CA ARG A 80 4.34 -35.94 4.86
C ARG A 80 5.38 -35.10 4.16
N ILE A 81 6.06 -34.27 4.95
CA ILE A 81 7.27 -33.57 4.55
C ILE A 81 8.37 -33.82 5.57
N VAL A 82 9.57 -34.07 5.06
CA VAL A 82 10.80 -34.20 5.84
C VAL A 82 11.74 -33.08 5.42
N PHE A 83 12.18 -32.29 6.39
CA PHE A 83 13.13 -31.21 6.22
C PHE A 83 14.36 -31.45 7.10
N SER A 84 15.55 -31.24 6.54
CA SER A 84 16.79 -31.20 7.32
C SER A 84 17.79 -30.22 6.73
N CYS A 85 18.57 -29.56 7.59
CA CYS A 85 19.68 -28.69 7.19
C CYS A 85 20.68 -28.51 8.33
N LYS A 86 21.75 -27.75 8.08
CA LYS A 86 22.62 -27.17 9.11
C LYS A 86 22.47 -25.66 9.17
N ASN A 87 22.45 -25.08 10.37
CA ASN A 87 22.50 -23.63 10.55
C ASN A 87 23.96 -23.11 10.45
N ALA A 88 24.15 -21.79 10.59
CA ALA A 88 25.47 -21.14 10.55
C ALA A 88 26.48 -21.70 11.58
N ASP A 89 26.00 -22.19 12.73
CA ASP A 89 26.83 -22.79 13.79
C ASP A 89 27.15 -24.27 13.52
N GLY A 90 26.70 -24.83 12.40
CA GLY A 90 26.88 -26.24 12.03
C GLY A 90 25.96 -27.21 12.78
N VAL A 91 24.94 -26.71 13.49
CA VAL A 91 23.95 -27.52 14.20
C VAL A 91 22.95 -28.11 13.22
N GLU A 92 22.76 -29.43 13.27
CA GLU A 92 21.79 -30.14 12.45
C GLU A 92 20.35 -29.92 12.95
N LEU A 93 19.52 -29.39 12.04
CA LEU A 93 18.09 -29.20 12.25
C LEU A 93 17.29 -30.23 11.46
N TYR A 94 16.23 -30.75 12.08
CA TYR A 94 15.35 -31.75 11.49
C TYR A 94 13.89 -31.50 11.86
N ASN A 95 12.99 -31.59 10.87
CA ASN A 95 11.56 -31.52 11.06
C ASN A 95 10.88 -32.60 10.21
N GLU A 96 9.92 -33.31 10.79
CA GLU A 96 9.01 -34.21 10.08
C GLU A 96 7.57 -33.84 10.42
N ILE A 97 6.73 -33.67 9.39
CA ILE A 97 5.33 -33.30 9.54
C ILE A 97 4.48 -34.26 8.72
N GLU A 98 3.60 -35.01 9.38
CA GLU A 98 2.49 -35.70 8.71
C GLU A 98 1.36 -34.71 8.42
N PHE A 99 0.95 -34.61 7.17
CA PHE A 99 -0.05 -33.65 6.72
C PHE A 99 -1.48 -33.99 7.17
N TYR A 100 -2.27 -32.95 7.46
CA TYR A 100 -3.70 -33.04 7.76
C TYR A 100 -4.49 -33.82 6.71
N ALA A 101 -4.21 -33.58 5.43
CA ALA A 101 -4.80 -34.29 4.31
C ALA A 101 -3.77 -34.59 3.23
N LYS A 102 -4.17 -35.42 2.26
CA LYS A 102 -3.34 -35.78 1.12
C LYS A 102 -2.94 -34.54 0.31
N VAL A 103 -1.69 -34.51 -0.16
CA VAL A 103 -1.13 -33.48 -1.04
C VAL A 103 -0.65 -34.10 -2.36
N ASN A 104 -0.42 -33.27 -3.37
CA ASN A 104 0.21 -33.68 -4.61
C ASN A 104 1.71 -33.34 -4.54
N SER A 105 2.52 -34.35 -4.22
CA SER A 105 3.97 -34.19 -4.07
C SER A 105 4.68 -33.77 -5.37
N LYS A 106 4.18 -34.18 -6.54
CA LYS A 106 4.78 -33.85 -7.85
C LYS A 106 4.61 -32.38 -8.26
N ASP A 107 3.53 -31.75 -7.79
CA ASP A 107 3.22 -30.34 -8.05
C ASP A 107 3.60 -29.44 -6.86
N SER A 108 4.30 -29.99 -5.87
CA SER A 108 4.82 -29.25 -4.71
C SER A 108 6.27 -28.87 -4.94
N GLN A 109 6.68 -27.69 -4.45
CA GLN A 109 8.03 -27.15 -4.69
C GLN A 109 8.58 -26.49 -3.42
N ASP A 110 9.90 -26.38 -3.31
CA ASP A 110 10.57 -25.52 -2.33
C ASP A 110 11.31 -24.35 -3.00
N LYS A 111 11.37 -23.22 -2.30
CA LYS A 111 12.17 -22.05 -2.66
C LYS A 111 13.11 -21.73 -1.50
N ARG A 112 14.37 -21.50 -1.81
CA ARG A 112 15.44 -21.24 -0.83
C ARG A 112 15.82 -19.77 -0.85
N SER A 113 16.05 -19.21 0.33
CA SER A 113 16.62 -17.87 0.52
C SER A 113 17.75 -17.94 1.54
N SER A 114 18.48 -16.85 1.75
CA SER A 114 19.49 -16.78 2.83
C SER A 114 18.87 -16.80 4.24
N ARG A 115 17.56 -16.60 4.37
CA ARG A 115 16.89 -16.49 5.68
C ARG A 115 15.98 -17.67 6.04
N SER A 116 15.52 -18.42 5.03
CA SER A 116 14.54 -19.47 5.21
C SER A 116 14.37 -20.36 3.97
N ILE A 117 13.70 -21.49 4.18
CA ILE A 117 13.26 -22.41 3.14
C ILE A 117 11.73 -22.44 3.13
N THR A 118 11.11 -22.01 2.03
CA THR A 118 9.66 -21.97 1.87
C THR A 118 9.20 -23.13 0.99
N CYS A 119 8.28 -23.95 1.49
CA CYS A 119 7.65 -25.05 0.78
C CYS A 119 6.21 -24.68 0.38
N PHE A 120 5.88 -24.91 -0.89
CA PHE A 120 4.58 -24.69 -1.51
C PHE A 120 3.97 -26.06 -1.77
N VAL A 121 3.09 -26.51 -0.87
CA VAL A 121 2.55 -27.87 -0.91
C VAL A 121 1.17 -27.87 -1.57
N ARG A 122 1.04 -28.49 -2.74
CA ARG A 122 -0.22 -28.52 -3.51
C ARG A 122 -1.24 -29.43 -2.83
N LYS A 123 -2.41 -28.91 -2.48
CA LYS A 123 -3.49 -29.75 -1.92
C LYS A 123 -4.01 -30.74 -2.95
N TRP A 124 -4.34 -31.95 -2.51
CA TRP A 124 -5.04 -32.92 -3.36
C TRP A 124 -6.50 -32.52 -3.60
N LYS A 125 -7.16 -31.99 -2.56
CA LYS A 125 -8.49 -31.38 -2.65
C LYS A 125 -8.35 -29.86 -2.50
N GLU A 126 -8.49 -29.15 -3.61
CA GLU A 126 -8.56 -27.69 -3.63
C GLU A 126 -9.82 -27.19 -2.94
N LYS A 127 -9.79 -25.96 -2.43
CA LYS A 127 -10.90 -25.26 -1.75
C LYS A 127 -11.45 -26.00 -0.52
N VAL A 128 -10.64 -26.83 0.13
CA VAL A 128 -10.95 -27.40 1.46
C VAL A 128 -9.97 -26.84 2.48
N ALA A 129 -10.42 -26.12 3.52
CA ALA A 129 -9.47 -25.52 4.43
C ALA A 129 -8.88 -26.55 5.37
N TRP A 130 -7.66 -26.24 5.75
CA TRP A 130 -6.90 -27.03 6.69
C TRP A 130 -7.01 -26.33 8.05
N PRO A 131 -7.83 -26.83 8.99
CA PRO A 131 -7.92 -26.24 10.32
C PRO A 131 -6.60 -26.38 11.10
N ARG A 132 -5.71 -27.27 10.65
CA ARG A 132 -4.35 -27.49 11.14
C ARG A 132 -3.47 -28.06 10.03
N LEU A 133 -2.16 -27.92 10.18
CA LEU A 133 -1.19 -28.51 9.25
C LEU A 133 -1.00 -30.01 9.46
N THR A 134 -1.01 -30.44 10.73
CA THR A 134 -0.68 -31.79 11.15
C THR A 134 -1.89 -32.72 11.07
N LYS A 135 -1.66 -33.98 10.73
CA LYS A 135 -2.66 -35.05 10.78
C LYS A 135 -3.30 -35.17 12.17
N GLU A 136 -2.44 -35.27 13.18
CA GLU A 136 -2.84 -35.31 14.58
C GLU A 136 -3.14 -33.90 15.10
N ASP A 137 -4.03 -33.82 16.09
CA ASP A 137 -4.41 -32.57 16.76
C ASP A 137 -3.41 -32.20 17.88
N ILE A 138 -2.13 -32.47 17.62
CA ILE A 138 -1.02 -32.13 18.50
C ILE A 138 -0.19 -31.10 17.75
N LYS A 139 -0.05 -29.91 18.32
CA LYS A 139 0.76 -28.82 17.76
C LYS A 139 2.17 -28.87 18.37
N PRO A 140 3.21 -29.26 17.60
CA PRO A 140 4.58 -29.19 18.09
C PRO A 140 4.98 -27.76 18.46
N VAL A 141 5.81 -27.59 19.50
CA VAL A 141 6.21 -26.26 20.01
C VAL A 141 6.94 -25.42 18.96
N TRP A 142 7.67 -26.07 18.05
CA TRP A 142 8.42 -25.42 16.98
C TRP A 142 7.55 -25.06 15.75
N LEU A 143 6.29 -25.50 15.70
CA LEU A 143 5.36 -25.23 14.60
C LEU A 143 4.33 -24.16 15.01
N SER A 144 4.23 -23.08 14.24
CA SER A 144 3.30 -21.97 14.48
C SER A 144 2.54 -21.57 13.23
N VAL A 145 1.33 -21.05 13.41
CA VAL A 145 0.56 -20.45 12.32
C VAL A 145 1.19 -19.10 12.01
N ASP A 146 1.38 -18.82 10.72
CA ASP A 146 1.77 -17.52 10.19
C ASP A 146 0.53 -16.63 10.09
N PHE A 147 0.26 -15.85 11.15
CA PHE A 147 -0.92 -14.97 11.19
C PHE A 147 -0.80 -13.75 10.26
N ASP A 148 0.41 -13.37 9.85
CA ASP A 148 0.61 -12.24 8.93
C ASP A 148 0.13 -12.61 7.52
N ASN A 149 0.34 -13.87 7.13
CA ASN A 149 -0.12 -14.42 5.85
C ASN A 149 -1.45 -15.16 5.94
N TRP A 150 -1.94 -15.52 7.13
CA TRP A 150 -3.23 -16.19 7.31
C TRP A 150 -4.40 -15.33 6.79
N ARG A 151 -5.33 -15.98 6.08
CA ARG A 151 -6.59 -15.38 5.63
C ARG A 151 -7.65 -16.44 5.87
N ASP A 152 -8.67 -16.14 6.67
CA ASP A 152 -9.86 -16.99 6.75
C ASP A 152 -10.56 -16.91 5.39
N TRP A 153 -10.58 -18.03 4.67
CA TRP A 153 -11.22 -18.16 3.37
C TRP A 153 -12.41 -19.15 3.40
N GLU A 154 -12.65 -19.80 4.54
CA GLU A 154 -13.90 -20.50 4.83
C GLU A 154 -14.90 -19.49 5.40
N GLY A 155 -16.04 -19.34 4.72
CA GLY A 155 -17.12 -18.42 5.12
C GLY A 155 -17.59 -17.47 4.02
N ASP A 156 -16.86 -17.36 2.91
CA ASP A 156 -17.37 -16.65 1.72
C ASP A 156 -18.49 -17.45 1.04
N GLU A 157 -18.55 -18.77 1.22
CA GLU A 157 -19.46 -19.60 0.43
C GLU A 157 -20.95 -19.39 0.70
N GLU A 158 -21.44 -18.98 1.88
CA GLU A 158 -22.90 -18.87 2.10
C GLU A 158 -23.47 -17.55 1.56
N MET A 159 -22.67 -16.48 1.65
CA MET A 159 -22.98 -15.19 1.04
C MET A 159 -22.69 -15.21 -0.47
N GLU A 160 -21.62 -15.91 -0.88
CA GLU A 160 -21.35 -16.22 -2.28
C GLU A 160 -22.36 -17.20 -2.86
N LEU A 161 -22.94 -18.18 -2.14
CA LEU A 161 -23.95 -19.08 -2.70
C LEU A 161 -25.23 -18.33 -3.01
N ALA A 162 -25.67 -17.43 -2.12
CA ALA A 162 -26.83 -16.59 -2.36
C ALA A 162 -26.57 -15.63 -3.54
N HIS A 163 -25.35 -15.08 -3.63
CA HIS A 163 -24.95 -14.26 -4.76
C HIS A 163 -24.77 -15.07 -6.05
N VAL A 164 -24.25 -16.30 -5.98
CA VAL A 164 -23.95 -17.19 -7.10
C VAL A 164 -25.21 -17.90 -7.59
N GLU A 165 -26.18 -18.22 -6.75
CA GLU A 165 -27.50 -18.70 -7.21
C GLU A 165 -28.22 -17.57 -7.94
N HIS A 166 -28.20 -16.35 -7.40
CA HIS A 166 -28.72 -15.17 -8.09
C HIS A 166 -27.96 -14.88 -9.40
N TYR A 167 -26.63 -15.01 -9.40
CA TYR A 167 -25.78 -14.81 -10.58
C TYR A 167 -25.87 -15.98 -11.58
N ALA A 168 -26.11 -17.21 -11.13
CA ALA A 168 -26.30 -18.39 -11.96
C ALA A 168 -27.69 -18.40 -12.61
N GLU A 169 -28.70 -17.85 -11.96
CA GLU A 169 -29.99 -17.53 -12.60
C GLU A 169 -29.83 -16.45 -13.68
N LEU A 170 -28.99 -15.44 -13.43
CA LEU A 170 -28.63 -14.41 -14.41
C LEU A 170 -27.77 -14.97 -15.57
N LEU A 171 -26.83 -15.88 -15.30
CA LEU A 171 -25.99 -16.53 -16.32
C LEU A 171 -26.73 -17.61 -17.12
N LYS A 172 -27.68 -18.33 -16.50
CA LYS A 172 -28.60 -19.22 -17.23
C LYS A 172 -29.49 -18.46 -18.21
N LYS A 173 -29.76 -17.17 -17.96
CA LYS A 173 -30.45 -16.26 -18.88
C LYS A 173 -29.55 -15.68 -19.97
N VAL A 174 -28.22 -15.82 -19.87
CA VAL A 174 -27.27 -15.31 -20.88
C VAL A 174 -26.47 -16.49 -21.45
N SER A 175 -27.09 -17.23 -22.38
CA SER A 175 -26.37 -18.17 -23.23
C SER A 175 -25.88 -17.46 -24.49
N THR A 176 -24.68 -16.88 -24.42
CA THR A 176 -23.80 -16.77 -25.59
C THR A 176 -22.38 -17.16 -25.17
N LYS A 177 -21.99 -18.37 -25.56
CA LYS A 177 -20.65 -18.93 -25.34
C LYS A 177 -19.63 -18.11 -26.13
N ARG A 178 -18.82 -17.30 -25.44
CA ARG A 178 -17.40 -17.11 -25.78
C ARG A 178 -16.58 -17.07 -24.50
N PRO A 179 -15.45 -17.80 -24.43
CA PRO A 179 -14.53 -17.67 -23.31
C PRO A 179 -13.89 -16.28 -23.30
N PRO A 180 -13.52 -15.72 -22.13
CA PRO A 180 -12.68 -14.54 -22.06
C PRO A 180 -11.33 -14.80 -22.77
N PRO A 181 -10.72 -13.78 -23.40
CA PRO A 181 -9.45 -13.95 -24.09
C PRO A 181 -8.39 -14.50 -23.14
N ALA A 182 -7.69 -15.56 -23.58
CA ALA A 182 -6.64 -16.21 -22.81
C ALA A 182 -5.33 -15.40 -22.88
N MET A 183 -4.47 -15.60 -21.89
CA MET A 183 -3.17 -14.94 -21.75
C MET A 183 -2.18 -15.26 -22.91
N ASP A 184 -2.46 -16.30 -23.70
CA ASP A 184 -1.55 -16.83 -24.72
C ASP A 184 -1.72 -16.19 -26.13
N ASP A 185 -2.68 -15.26 -26.31
CA ASP A 185 -2.99 -14.65 -27.62
C ASP A 185 -2.28 -13.31 -27.90
N LEU A 186 -1.28 -12.93 -27.08
CA LEU A 186 -0.60 -11.61 -27.19
C LEU A 186 0.93 -11.70 -27.39
N ASP A 187 1.45 -12.91 -27.56
CA ASP A 187 2.84 -13.17 -27.95
C ASP A 187 2.99 -12.77 -29.43
N PHE A 188 3.66 -11.64 -29.68
CA PHE A 188 3.83 -11.09 -31.03
C PHE A 188 5.26 -11.30 -31.53
N THR A 189 5.42 -12.02 -32.63
CA THR A 189 6.75 -12.22 -33.26
C THR A 189 6.99 -11.14 -34.31
N THR A 190 8.15 -10.49 -34.25
CA THR A 190 8.56 -9.44 -35.20
C THR A 190 10.07 -9.43 -35.41
N THR A 191 10.57 -8.58 -36.30
CA THR A 191 11.99 -8.44 -36.63
C THR A 191 12.57 -7.17 -36.02
N VAL A 192 13.80 -7.23 -35.50
CA VAL A 192 14.54 -6.03 -35.08
C VAL A 192 15.05 -5.29 -36.32
N VAL A 193 14.62 -4.04 -36.50
CA VAL A 193 15.07 -3.18 -37.61
C VAL A 193 16.38 -2.49 -37.26
N SER A 194 16.49 -1.95 -36.04
CA SER A 194 17.71 -1.31 -35.57
C SER A 194 17.84 -1.36 -34.05
N CYS A 195 19.09 -1.33 -33.57
CA CYS A 195 19.42 -1.23 -32.16
C CYS A 195 20.63 -0.29 -32.01
N CYS A 196 20.43 0.84 -31.33
CA CYS A 196 21.44 1.88 -31.19
C CYS A 196 21.62 2.23 -29.70
N PRO A 197 22.86 2.49 -29.23
CA PRO A 197 23.08 3.02 -27.88
C PRO A 197 22.25 4.29 -27.63
N ALA A 198 21.61 4.36 -26.47
CA ALA A 198 20.75 5.46 -26.07
C ALA A 198 20.81 5.71 -24.56
N GLU A 199 20.28 6.84 -24.13
CA GLU A 199 20.14 7.20 -22.72
C GLU A 199 18.69 7.52 -22.41
N LEU A 200 18.20 7.03 -21.27
CA LEU A 200 16.86 7.30 -20.76
C LEU A 200 16.96 8.13 -19.48
N GLN A 201 16.26 9.26 -19.44
CA GLN A 201 16.09 10.02 -18.21
C GLN A 201 14.98 9.39 -17.36
N THR A 202 15.28 9.11 -16.10
CA THR A 202 14.34 8.53 -15.14
C THR A 202 14.29 9.41 -13.89
N GLU A 203 13.16 9.38 -13.16
CA GLU A 203 13.05 10.01 -11.85
C GLU A 203 13.41 8.99 -10.76
N GLY A 204 14.51 9.23 -10.04
CA GLY A 204 14.92 8.40 -8.92
C GLY A 204 13.99 8.55 -7.70
N SER A 205 14.11 7.64 -6.73
CA SER A 205 13.25 7.57 -5.53
C SER A 205 13.17 8.86 -4.71
N ASN A 206 14.15 9.75 -4.87
CA ASN A 206 14.27 11.01 -4.14
C ASN A 206 13.90 12.24 -5.01
N GLY A 207 13.33 12.04 -6.21
CA GLY A 207 13.00 13.10 -7.17
C GLY A 207 14.21 13.69 -7.91
N LYS A 208 15.40 13.08 -7.80
CA LYS A 208 16.57 13.44 -8.62
C LYS A 208 16.48 12.74 -9.97
N LYS A 209 16.84 13.46 -11.05
CA LYS A 209 16.95 12.88 -12.39
C LYS A 209 18.15 11.94 -12.46
N GLU A 210 17.93 10.70 -12.86
CA GLU A 210 18.97 9.70 -13.11
C GLU A 210 19.00 9.37 -14.60
N VAL A 211 20.20 9.29 -15.18
CA VAL A 211 20.40 8.93 -16.58
C VAL A 211 20.79 7.46 -16.64
N LEU A 212 20.00 6.68 -17.36
CA LEU A 212 20.22 5.26 -17.55
C LEU A 212 20.73 5.03 -18.97
N SER A 213 21.95 4.48 -19.10
CA SER A 213 22.48 4.05 -20.40
C SER A 213 21.87 2.71 -20.81
N GLY A 214 21.56 2.57 -22.10
CA GLY A 214 20.96 1.37 -22.67
C GLY A 214 20.91 1.46 -24.19
N PHE A 215 19.86 0.90 -24.78
CA PHE A 215 19.70 0.78 -26.21
C PHE A 215 18.28 1.15 -26.62
N GLN A 216 18.18 1.91 -27.71
CA GLN A 216 16.94 2.17 -28.41
C GLN A 216 16.79 1.14 -29.52
N VAL A 217 15.68 0.42 -29.49
CA VAL A 217 15.36 -0.70 -30.38
C VAL A 217 14.12 -0.33 -31.20
N VAL A 218 14.24 -0.43 -32.51
CA VAL A 218 13.12 -0.26 -33.45
C VAL A 218 12.78 -1.65 -34.00
N LEU A 219 11.50 -2.01 -33.92
CA LEU A 219 10.96 -3.25 -34.45
C LEU A 219 10.21 -2.95 -35.75
N GLU A 220 10.03 -3.97 -36.59
CA GLU A 220 9.25 -3.86 -37.82
C GLU A 220 7.77 -3.56 -37.51
N ASP A 221 7.22 -4.24 -36.51
CA ASP A 221 5.90 -4.00 -35.93
C ASP A 221 5.97 -4.15 -34.40
N THR A 222 5.01 -3.61 -33.66
CA THR A 222 4.96 -3.80 -32.20
C THR A 222 3.53 -3.83 -31.67
N VAL A 223 3.32 -4.69 -30.66
CA VAL A 223 2.09 -4.73 -29.87
C VAL A 223 2.12 -3.76 -28.68
N LEU A 224 3.31 -3.24 -28.32
CA LEU A 224 3.49 -2.33 -27.20
C LEU A 224 3.04 -0.92 -27.59
N PHE A 225 2.08 -0.38 -26.84
CA PHE A 225 1.53 0.94 -27.11
C PHE A 225 2.56 2.02 -26.72
N PRO A 226 3.00 2.88 -27.66
CA PRO A 226 3.77 4.06 -27.31
C PRO A 226 2.89 5.06 -26.59
N GLU A 227 3.46 5.93 -25.77
CA GLU A 227 2.65 6.97 -25.09
C GLU A 227 1.84 7.82 -26.08
N GLY A 228 0.64 8.27 -25.67
CA GLY A 228 -0.20 9.12 -26.52
C GLY A 228 -1.59 9.40 -25.95
N GLY A 229 -2.14 10.58 -26.29
CA GLY A 229 -3.52 10.94 -25.93
C GLY A 229 -3.82 11.00 -24.42
N GLY A 230 -2.78 11.17 -23.58
CA GLY A 230 -2.88 11.12 -22.10
C GLY A 230 -2.70 9.73 -21.50
N GLN A 231 -2.61 8.68 -22.32
CA GLN A 231 -2.30 7.32 -21.87
C GLN A 231 -0.77 7.10 -21.83
N PRO A 232 -0.22 6.65 -20.68
CA PRO A 232 1.18 6.26 -20.57
C PRO A 232 1.52 5.06 -21.45
N ASP A 233 2.79 4.94 -21.77
CA ASP A 233 3.32 3.83 -22.54
C ASP A 233 3.21 2.49 -21.80
N ASP A 234 3.20 1.43 -22.60
CA ASP A 234 3.24 0.07 -22.11
C ASP A 234 4.59 -0.34 -21.54
N ARG A 235 4.55 -1.44 -20.79
CA ARG A 235 5.73 -2.20 -20.39
C ARG A 235 5.61 -3.60 -20.95
N GLY A 236 6.70 -4.35 -20.91
CA GLY A 236 6.74 -5.69 -21.46
C GLY A 236 8.17 -6.17 -21.64
N THR A 237 8.32 -7.18 -22.50
CA THR A 237 9.63 -7.77 -22.82
C THR A 237 9.78 -8.01 -24.31
N ILE A 238 11.03 -7.95 -24.79
CA ILE A 238 11.45 -8.41 -26.12
C ILE A 238 12.47 -9.53 -25.91
N ASN A 239 12.17 -10.78 -26.27
CA ASN A 239 12.97 -11.96 -25.91
C ASN A 239 13.35 -11.99 -24.42
N ASP A 240 12.37 -11.78 -23.54
CA ASP A 240 12.52 -11.69 -22.08
C ASP A 240 13.40 -10.53 -21.56
N ILE A 241 13.90 -9.66 -22.45
CA ILE A 241 14.58 -8.40 -22.09
C ILE A 241 13.53 -7.36 -21.77
N SER A 242 13.58 -6.77 -20.58
CA SER A 242 12.61 -5.76 -20.14
C SER A 242 12.67 -4.48 -20.98
N VAL A 243 11.50 -4.05 -21.44
CA VAL A 243 11.29 -2.75 -22.10
C VAL A 243 10.90 -1.73 -21.03
N LEU A 244 11.76 -0.72 -20.84
CA LEU A 244 11.59 0.28 -19.78
C LEU A 244 10.78 1.50 -20.25
N ARG A 245 10.75 1.76 -21.55
CA ARG A 245 10.03 2.88 -22.16
C ARG A 245 9.68 2.56 -23.61
N VAL A 246 8.51 2.99 -24.06
CA VAL A 246 8.11 3.00 -25.47
C VAL A 246 7.69 4.42 -25.85
N THR A 247 8.40 5.05 -26.77
CA THR A 247 8.11 6.42 -27.22
C THR A 247 7.78 6.46 -28.70
N ARG A 248 6.86 7.34 -29.09
CA ARG A 248 6.52 7.55 -30.50
C ARG A 248 7.50 8.51 -31.16
N ARG A 249 8.02 8.15 -32.33
CA ARG A 249 8.80 9.02 -33.22
C ARG A 249 8.22 8.96 -34.63
N GLY A 250 7.31 9.89 -34.94
CA GLY A 250 6.54 9.86 -36.19
C GLY A 250 5.62 8.65 -36.26
N GLU A 251 5.83 7.79 -37.26
CA GLU A 251 5.12 6.51 -37.43
C GLU A 251 5.79 5.35 -36.68
N GLN A 252 6.97 5.57 -36.11
CA GLN A 252 7.76 4.51 -35.45
C GLN A 252 7.57 4.51 -33.93
N ALA A 253 7.71 3.32 -33.34
CA ALA A 253 7.78 3.11 -31.89
C ALA A 253 9.21 2.74 -31.47
N ASP A 254 9.79 3.59 -30.62
CA ASP A 254 11.13 3.43 -30.06
C ASP A 254 11.05 2.70 -28.72
N HIS A 255 11.71 1.55 -28.60
CA HIS A 255 11.72 0.74 -27.37
C HIS A 255 13.06 0.89 -26.65
N PHE A 256 13.05 1.35 -25.40
CA PHE A 256 14.26 1.43 -24.59
C PHE A 256 14.47 0.15 -23.78
N THR A 257 15.64 -0.48 -23.95
CA THR A 257 16.07 -1.71 -23.27
C THR A 257 17.47 -1.52 -22.69
N GLN A 258 17.84 -2.29 -21.66
CA GLN A 258 19.20 -2.22 -21.09
C GLN A 258 20.19 -3.15 -21.80
N THR A 259 19.69 -4.11 -22.57
CA THR A 259 20.48 -5.12 -23.27
C THR A 259 20.28 -4.93 -24.77
N PRO A 260 21.35 -4.97 -25.58
CA PRO A 260 21.23 -4.80 -27.02
C PRO A 260 20.52 -6.00 -27.66
N LEU A 261 19.92 -5.76 -28.82
CA LEU A 261 19.29 -6.77 -29.67
C LEU A 261 19.92 -6.71 -31.05
N ASP A 262 20.10 -7.87 -31.70
CA ASP A 262 20.76 -7.95 -32.99
C ASP A 262 19.81 -7.51 -34.12
N PRO A 263 20.15 -6.48 -34.91
CA PRO A 263 19.36 -6.11 -36.09
C PRO A 263 19.23 -7.27 -37.08
N GLY A 264 18.02 -7.46 -37.62
CA GLY A 264 17.66 -8.58 -38.49
C GLY A 264 17.24 -9.86 -37.77
N SER A 265 17.35 -9.92 -36.44
CA SER A 265 16.87 -11.08 -35.66
C SER A 265 15.35 -11.06 -35.47
N GLN A 266 14.74 -12.25 -35.45
CA GLN A 266 13.36 -12.41 -35.00
C GLN A 266 13.30 -12.43 -33.47
N VAL A 267 12.34 -11.69 -32.93
CA VAL A 267 12.13 -11.52 -31.49
C VAL A 267 10.67 -11.70 -31.13
N LEU A 268 10.46 -12.21 -29.91
CA LEU A 268 9.15 -12.37 -29.30
C LEU A 268 8.87 -11.20 -28.36
N VAL A 269 7.79 -10.47 -28.63
CA VAL A 269 7.33 -9.33 -27.83
C VAL A 269 6.17 -9.77 -26.95
N ARG A 270 6.27 -9.48 -25.65
CA ARG A 270 5.21 -9.73 -24.67
C ARG A 270 4.83 -8.44 -23.96
N VAL A 271 3.54 -8.15 -23.89
CA VAL A 271 3.03 -7.01 -23.13
C VAL A 271 2.86 -7.35 -21.65
N ASP A 272 3.15 -6.40 -20.76
CA ASP A 272 2.67 -6.46 -19.38
C ASP A 272 1.15 -6.27 -19.38
N TRP A 273 0.44 -7.40 -19.40
CA TRP A 273 -1.02 -7.41 -19.52
C TRP A 273 -1.72 -6.77 -18.34
N GLU A 274 -1.21 -6.90 -17.11
CA GLU A 274 -1.85 -6.28 -15.94
C GLU A 274 -1.85 -4.76 -16.10
N ARG A 275 -0.71 -4.19 -16.52
CA ARG A 275 -0.60 -2.76 -16.82
C ARG A 275 -1.47 -2.35 -18.01
N ARG A 276 -1.40 -3.09 -19.13
CA ARG A 276 -2.19 -2.76 -20.33
C ARG A 276 -3.68 -2.77 -20.03
N PHE A 277 -4.16 -3.81 -19.36
CA PHE A 277 -5.57 -3.95 -19.01
C PHE A 277 -6.02 -2.85 -18.04
N ASP A 278 -5.21 -2.52 -17.03
CA ASP A 278 -5.48 -1.37 -16.15
C ASP A 278 -5.63 -0.06 -16.95
N HIS A 279 -4.72 0.21 -17.88
CA HIS A 279 -4.78 1.40 -18.72
C HIS A 279 -6.03 1.42 -19.61
N MET A 280 -6.37 0.30 -20.24
CA MET A 280 -7.59 0.16 -21.05
C MET A 280 -8.86 0.43 -20.22
N GLN A 281 -8.89 -0.06 -18.97
CA GLN A 281 -9.99 0.18 -18.05
C GLN A 281 -10.10 1.68 -17.70
N GLN A 282 -8.98 2.33 -17.33
CA GLN A 282 -9.01 3.75 -16.99
C GLN A 282 -9.39 4.62 -18.20
N HIS A 283 -8.86 4.31 -19.38
CA HIS A 283 -9.13 5.08 -20.59
C HIS A 283 -10.58 4.92 -21.03
N SER A 284 -11.08 3.69 -21.15
CA SER A 284 -12.49 3.47 -21.54
C SER A 284 -13.46 4.03 -20.48
N GLY A 285 -13.09 3.94 -19.19
CA GLY A 285 -13.82 4.60 -18.12
C GLY A 285 -13.86 6.12 -18.26
N GLN A 286 -12.76 6.75 -18.69
CA GLN A 286 -12.75 8.18 -18.99
C GLN A 286 -13.75 8.55 -20.09
N HIS A 287 -13.77 7.85 -21.23
CA HIS A 287 -14.73 8.15 -22.31
C HIS A 287 -16.17 8.01 -21.83
N LEU A 288 -16.46 6.93 -21.09
CA LEU A 288 -17.79 6.71 -20.54
C LEU A 288 -18.23 7.83 -19.58
N ILE A 289 -17.36 8.25 -18.66
CA ILE A 289 -17.65 9.33 -17.72
C ILE A 289 -17.84 10.66 -18.46
N THR A 290 -16.96 10.97 -19.42
CA THR A 290 -17.04 12.19 -20.23
C THR A 290 -18.36 12.28 -20.99
N ALA A 291 -18.77 11.21 -21.66
CA ALA A 291 -20.03 11.15 -22.40
C ALA A 291 -21.24 11.34 -21.48
N VAL A 292 -21.26 10.63 -20.34
CA VAL A 292 -22.36 10.73 -19.37
C VAL A 292 -22.43 12.13 -18.74
N ALA A 293 -21.29 12.73 -18.38
CA ALA A 293 -21.25 14.07 -17.80
C ALA A 293 -21.75 15.14 -18.78
N ASP A 294 -21.41 15.03 -20.06
CA ASP A 294 -21.90 15.92 -21.10
C ASP A 294 -23.39 15.70 -21.42
N HIS A 295 -23.83 14.45 -21.46
CA HIS A 295 -25.24 14.13 -21.71
C HIS A 295 -26.16 14.62 -20.61
N LEU A 296 -25.85 14.31 -19.34
CA LEU A 296 -26.67 14.66 -18.20
C LEU A 296 -26.61 16.15 -17.84
N PHE A 297 -25.42 16.76 -17.94
CA PHE A 297 -25.17 18.07 -17.34
C PHE A 297 -24.44 19.07 -18.25
N LYS A 298 -24.16 18.69 -19.51
CA LYS A 298 -23.42 19.54 -20.48
C LYS A 298 -22.03 19.94 -19.99
N LEU A 299 -21.43 19.10 -19.15
CA LEU A 299 -20.09 19.32 -18.59
C LEU A 299 -19.04 18.83 -19.58
N LYS A 300 -18.45 19.76 -20.34
CA LYS A 300 -17.42 19.44 -21.33
C LYS A 300 -16.09 19.08 -20.67
N THR A 301 -15.41 18.08 -21.22
CA THR A 301 -14.07 17.68 -20.78
C THR A 301 -13.00 18.56 -21.42
N THR A 302 -12.16 19.16 -20.58
CA THR A 302 -11.10 20.08 -20.98
C THR A 302 -9.73 19.42 -21.04
N SER A 303 -9.47 18.42 -20.19
CA SER A 303 -8.30 17.56 -20.22
C SER A 303 -8.56 16.32 -19.37
N TRP A 304 -7.70 15.33 -19.45
CA TRP A 304 -7.71 14.18 -18.55
C TRP A 304 -6.28 13.74 -18.26
N GLU A 305 -6.12 13.00 -17.17
CA GLU A 305 -4.86 12.42 -16.75
C GLU A 305 -5.07 10.98 -16.27
N LEU A 306 -4.29 10.06 -16.82
CA LEU A 306 -4.17 8.69 -16.31
C LEU A 306 -2.98 8.63 -15.33
N GLY A 307 -3.25 8.96 -14.07
CA GLY A 307 -2.24 8.90 -13.02
C GLY A 307 -1.93 7.46 -12.57
N ARG A 308 -0.83 7.29 -11.85
CA ARG A 308 -0.36 5.97 -11.38
C ARG A 308 -1.36 5.23 -10.49
N PHE A 309 -2.06 5.96 -9.61
CA PHE A 309 -2.98 5.38 -8.63
C PHE A 309 -4.44 5.76 -8.86
N ARG A 310 -4.67 6.93 -9.46
CA ARG A 310 -5.99 7.50 -9.72
C ARG A 310 -5.98 8.26 -11.03
N SER A 311 -7.14 8.36 -11.66
CA SER A 311 -7.31 9.11 -12.90
C SER A 311 -8.16 10.36 -12.63
N ALA A 312 -7.98 11.39 -13.44
CA ALA A 312 -8.68 12.66 -13.29
C ALA A 312 -9.24 13.14 -14.64
N ILE A 313 -10.45 13.69 -14.63
CA ILE A 313 -11.08 14.36 -15.78
C ILE A 313 -11.30 15.82 -15.39
N GLU A 314 -10.67 16.76 -16.09
CA GLU A 314 -10.88 18.19 -15.87
C GLU A 314 -12.13 18.63 -16.65
N LEU A 315 -13.19 18.99 -15.94
CA LEU A 315 -14.45 19.46 -16.51
C LEU A 315 -14.50 21.00 -16.53
N ASP A 316 -15.13 21.57 -17.57
CA ASP A 316 -15.29 23.02 -17.75
C ASP A 316 -16.38 23.61 -16.83
N THR A 317 -16.16 23.47 -15.52
CA THR A 317 -17.07 23.98 -14.48
C THR A 317 -16.29 24.36 -13.22
N PRO A 318 -16.66 25.44 -12.52
CA PRO A 318 -16.02 25.84 -11.25
C PRO A 318 -16.20 24.84 -10.12
N SER A 319 -17.29 24.06 -10.15
CA SER A 319 -17.64 23.11 -9.10
C SER A 319 -18.66 22.09 -9.59
N MET A 320 -18.80 20.99 -8.85
CA MET A 320 -19.88 20.02 -9.02
C MET A 320 -20.54 19.75 -7.67
N THR A 321 -21.85 19.51 -7.67
CA THR A 321 -22.56 19.10 -6.46
C THR A 321 -22.39 17.60 -6.21
N ALA A 322 -22.63 17.16 -4.97
CA ALA A 322 -22.56 15.75 -4.61
C ALA A 322 -23.58 14.91 -5.41
N GLU A 323 -24.75 15.48 -5.69
CA GLU A 323 -25.84 14.84 -6.44
C GLU A 323 -25.45 14.65 -7.92
N GLN A 324 -24.79 15.64 -8.53
CA GLN A 324 -24.27 15.50 -9.90
C GLN A 324 -23.22 14.40 -10.00
N VAL A 325 -22.30 14.36 -9.04
CA VAL A 325 -21.27 13.31 -8.98
C VAL A 325 -21.91 11.93 -8.81
N ALA A 326 -22.88 11.79 -7.89
CA ALA A 326 -23.59 10.54 -7.67
C ALA A 326 -24.40 10.09 -8.91
N ALA A 327 -25.08 11.02 -9.58
CA ALA A 327 -25.85 10.73 -10.79
C ALA A 327 -24.96 10.25 -11.95
N ILE A 328 -23.78 10.86 -12.13
CA ILE A 328 -22.78 10.39 -13.10
C ILE A 328 -22.31 8.99 -12.72
N GLU A 329 -21.88 8.77 -11.47
CA GLU A 329 -21.40 7.45 -11.01
C GLU A 329 -22.45 6.36 -11.20
N GLN A 330 -23.71 6.65 -10.88
CA GLN A 330 -24.81 5.71 -11.08
C GLN A 330 -24.98 5.36 -12.56
N SER A 331 -25.09 6.38 -13.43
CA SER A 331 -25.36 6.18 -14.86
C SER A 331 -24.21 5.45 -15.57
N VAL A 332 -22.95 5.73 -15.25
CA VAL A 332 -21.81 5.00 -15.84
C VAL A 332 -21.83 3.52 -15.43
N ASN A 333 -22.15 3.21 -14.17
CA ASN A 333 -22.21 1.84 -13.70
C ASN A 333 -23.45 1.09 -14.22
N GLU A 334 -24.56 1.78 -14.52
CA GLU A 334 -25.69 1.20 -15.25
C GLU A 334 -25.26 0.76 -16.65
N LYS A 335 -24.58 1.64 -17.40
CA LYS A 335 -24.05 1.31 -18.74
C LYS A 335 -23.03 0.18 -18.74
N ILE A 336 -22.22 0.06 -17.69
CA ILE A 336 -21.33 -1.09 -17.50
C ILE A 336 -22.14 -2.39 -17.35
N ARG A 337 -23.23 -2.36 -16.57
CA ARG A 337 -24.13 -3.52 -16.39
C ARG A 337 -24.90 -3.88 -17.65
N ASP A 338 -25.14 -2.92 -18.54
CA ASP A 338 -25.74 -3.14 -19.86
C ASP A 338 -24.79 -3.85 -20.84
N ARG A 339 -23.49 -3.99 -20.49
CA ARG A 339 -22.48 -4.70 -21.29
C ARG A 339 -22.33 -4.15 -22.70
N LEU A 340 -22.35 -2.82 -22.83
CA LEU A 340 -22.30 -2.17 -24.14
C LEU A 340 -20.97 -2.48 -24.85
N PRO A 341 -20.99 -2.89 -26.13
CA PRO A 341 -19.79 -3.06 -26.93
C PRO A 341 -19.02 -1.76 -27.12
N VAL A 342 -17.69 -1.89 -27.18
CA VAL A 342 -16.77 -0.80 -27.53
C VAL A 342 -16.09 -1.20 -28.84
N ASN A 343 -16.45 -0.49 -29.90
CA ASN A 343 -16.02 -0.79 -31.26
C ASN A 343 -14.96 0.19 -31.73
N VAL A 344 -13.99 -0.29 -32.50
CA VAL A 344 -12.95 0.51 -33.13
C VAL A 344 -13.15 0.46 -34.63
N ARG A 345 -13.14 1.62 -35.28
CA ARG A 345 -13.22 1.77 -36.73
C ARG A 345 -12.12 2.70 -37.21
N GLU A 346 -11.63 2.46 -38.42
CA GLU A 346 -10.71 3.34 -39.12
C GLU A 346 -11.47 3.97 -40.29
N LEU A 347 -11.53 5.31 -40.29
CA LEU A 347 -12.20 6.08 -41.34
C LEU A 347 -11.16 6.81 -42.18
N SER A 348 -11.44 7.01 -43.47
CA SER A 348 -10.64 7.90 -44.30
C SER A 348 -10.93 9.36 -43.94
N LEU A 349 -9.99 10.27 -44.25
CA LEU A 349 -10.12 11.71 -43.94
C LEU A 349 -11.32 12.37 -44.62
N ASP A 350 -11.74 11.84 -45.77
CA ASP A 350 -12.86 12.31 -46.59
C ASP A 350 -14.19 11.63 -46.24
N ASP A 351 -14.22 10.73 -45.25
CA ASP A 351 -15.44 10.05 -44.84
C ASP A 351 -16.41 11.04 -44.17
N PRO A 352 -17.66 11.17 -44.65
CA PRO A 352 -18.64 12.10 -44.07
C PRO A 352 -19.00 11.79 -42.62
N GLU A 353 -18.76 10.56 -42.13
CA GLU A 353 -18.95 10.22 -40.73
C GLU A 353 -17.97 10.96 -39.81
N VAL A 354 -16.81 11.41 -40.32
CA VAL A 354 -15.81 12.16 -39.54
C VAL A 354 -16.40 13.44 -38.95
N GLU A 355 -17.32 14.11 -39.67
CA GLU A 355 -18.01 15.31 -39.18
C GLU A 355 -18.99 15.02 -38.03
N GLN A 356 -19.43 13.76 -37.89
CA GLN A 356 -20.37 13.33 -36.84
C GLN A 356 -19.67 12.80 -35.59
N VAL A 357 -18.35 12.62 -35.64
CA VAL A 357 -17.54 12.12 -34.51
C VAL A 357 -17.14 13.29 -33.61
N SER A 358 -17.33 13.12 -32.30
CA SER A 358 -16.94 14.13 -31.31
C SER A 358 -15.41 14.15 -31.14
N GLY A 359 -14.79 15.33 -31.10
CA GLY A 359 -13.33 15.44 -31.00
C GLY A 359 -12.79 16.86 -31.11
N ARG A 360 -11.51 17.06 -30.74
CA ARG A 360 -10.81 18.36 -30.84
C ARG A 360 -10.18 18.64 -32.21
N GLY A 361 -10.64 17.94 -33.24
CA GLY A 361 -9.98 17.91 -34.55
C GLY A 361 -8.69 17.08 -34.52
N LEU A 362 -8.12 16.87 -35.71
CA LEU A 362 -6.87 16.15 -35.90
C LEU A 362 -5.68 17.12 -35.76
N PRO A 363 -4.54 16.69 -35.18
CA PRO A 363 -3.29 17.46 -35.25
C PRO A 363 -2.87 17.75 -36.70
N ASP A 364 -2.18 18.87 -36.92
CA ASP A 364 -1.70 19.31 -38.25
C ASP A 364 -0.74 18.30 -38.90
N ASP A 365 -0.11 17.43 -38.11
CA ASP A 365 0.83 16.39 -38.52
C ASP A 365 0.19 14.99 -38.64
N HIS A 366 -1.14 14.89 -38.59
CA HIS A 366 -1.82 13.60 -38.75
C HIS A 366 -1.69 13.05 -40.17
N ALA A 367 -1.11 11.85 -40.28
CA ALA A 367 -1.05 11.05 -41.49
C ALA A 367 -1.74 9.69 -41.26
N GLY A 368 -2.51 9.24 -42.25
CA GLY A 368 -3.22 7.95 -42.20
C GLY A 368 -4.71 8.06 -41.87
N PRO A 369 -5.38 6.91 -41.63
CA PRO A 369 -6.80 6.87 -41.32
C PRO A 369 -7.09 7.36 -39.88
N ILE A 370 -8.28 7.91 -39.69
CA ILE A 370 -8.77 8.40 -38.40
C ILE A 370 -9.32 7.22 -37.62
N ARG A 371 -8.71 6.93 -36.47
CA ARG A 371 -9.21 5.92 -35.54
C ARG A 371 -10.35 6.48 -34.68
N VAL A 372 -11.53 5.89 -34.85
CA VAL A 372 -12.74 6.23 -34.10
C VAL A 372 -13.08 5.10 -33.15
N VAL A 373 -13.30 5.45 -31.88
CA VAL A 373 -13.75 4.53 -30.84
C VAL A 373 -15.17 4.88 -30.48
N SER A 374 -16.08 3.91 -30.61
CA SER A 374 -17.50 4.07 -30.34
C SER A 374 -17.94 3.17 -29.21
N ILE A 375 -18.51 3.75 -28.15
CA ILE A 375 -19.28 3.04 -27.13
C ILE A 375 -20.72 3.00 -27.62
N GLU A 376 -21.24 1.82 -27.92
CA GLU A 376 -22.53 1.66 -28.60
C GLU A 376 -23.66 2.39 -27.86
N GLY A 377 -24.36 3.28 -28.57
CA GLY A 377 -25.49 4.05 -28.04
C GLY A 377 -25.11 5.11 -26.98
N VAL A 378 -23.82 5.40 -26.79
CA VAL A 378 -23.34 6.36 -25.79
C VAL A 378 -22.53 7.46 -26.42
N ASP A 379 -21.45 7.11 -27.12
CA ASP A 379 -20.47 8.08 -27.59
C ASP A 379 -19.62 7.54 -28.74
N SER A 380 -19.07 8.44 -29.56
CA SER A 380 -18.13 8.11 -30.62
C SER A 380 -17.11 9.23 -30.74
N ASN A 381 -15.85 8.90 -30.42
CA ASN A 381 -14.75 9.87 -30.35
C ASN A 381 -13.54 9.42 -31.18
N MET A 382 -12.80 10.40 -31.69
CA MET A 382 -11.46 10.17 -32.25
C MET A 382 -10.50 9.87 -31.09
N CYS A 383 -9.92 8.67 -31.07
CA CYS A 383 -9.00 8.28 -30.00
C CYS A 383 -7.97 7.25 -30.49
N CYS A 384 -6.70 7.50 -30.18
CA CYS A 384 -5.60 6.59 -30.52
C CYS A 384 -5.23 5.62 -29.38
N GLY A 385 -5.83 5.77 -28.19
CA GLY A 385 -5.48 4.93 -27.04
C GLY A 385 -6.08 3.54 -27.09
N THR A 386 -5.71 2.73 -26.11
CA THR A 386 -6.15 1.33 -26.02
C THR A 386 -7.43 1.24 -25.20
N HIS A 387 -8.38 0.42 -25.63
CA HIS A 387 -9.69 0.31 -25.01
C HIS A 387 -10.05 -1.14 -24.72
N VAL A 388 -10.91 -1.34 -23.72
CA VAL A 388 -11.60 -2.62 -23.55
C VAL A 388 -12.56 -2.84 -24.71
N SER A 389 -12.89 -4.09 -25.00
CA SER A 389 -13.83 -4.44 -26.09
C SER A 389 -15.31 -4.34 -25.66
N ASN A 390 -15.55 -4.32 -24.35
CA ASN A 390 -16.89 -4.25 -23.78
C ASN A 390 -16.86 -3.49 -22.45
N LEU A 391 -17.88 -2.70 -22.15
CA LEU A 391 -17.94 -1.97 -20.88
C LEU A 391 -17.94 -2.88 -19.64
N SER A 392 -18.39 -4.13 -19.75
CA SER A 392 -18.34 -5.08 -18.63
C SER A 392 -16.92 -5.37 -18.14
N ASP A 393 -15.91 -5.23 -18.99
CA ASP A 393 -14.50 -5.35 -18.61
C ASP A 393 -14.05 -4.24 -17.65
N LEU A 394 -14.79 -3.12 -17.57
CA LEU A 394 -14.56 -2.07 -16.57
C LEU A 394 -14.90 -2.52 -15.16
N GLN A 395 -15.75 -3.56 -15.01
CA GLN A 395 -16.30 -4.07 -13.75
C GLN A 395 -17.13 -3.02 -12.98
N VAL A 396 -16.46 -1.98 -12.49
CA VAL A 396 -17.03 -0.89 -11.70
C VAL A 396 -16.21 0.38 -11.94
N ILE A 397 -16.89 1.53 -11.94
CA ILE A 397 -16.26 2.84 -11.81
C ILE A 397 -16.63 3.42 -10.45
N LYS A 398 -15.63 3.91 -9.72
CA LYS A 398 -15.82 4.69 -8.49
C LYS A 398 -15.28 6.10 -8.67
N ILE A 399 -16.13 7.09 -8.46
CA ILE A 399 -15.73 8.49 -8.34
C ILE A 399 -15.39 8.78 -6.89
N LEU A 400 -14.16 9.20 -6.64
CA LEU A 400 -13.65 9.48 -5.30
C LEU A 400 -14.04 10.88 -4.80
N GLY A 401 -14.34 11.79 -5.72
CA GLY A 401 -14.74 13.16 -5.43
C GLY A 401 -14.19 14.15 -6.45
N THR A 402 -14.12 15.41 -6.05
CA THR A 402 -13.64 16.50 -6.89
C THR A 402 -12.48 17.25 -6.26
N GLU A 403 -11.57 17.74 -7.11
CA GLU A 403 -10.48 18.64 -6.74
C GLU A 403 -10.54 19.91 -7.57
N LYS A 404 -9.97 21.01 -7.07
CA LYS A 404 -9.87 22.25 -7.85
C LYS A 404 -8.93 22.05 -9.04
N GLY A 405 -9.44 22.28 -10.25
CA GLY A 405 -8.69 22.28 -11.49
C GLY A 405 -8.07 23.66 -11.80
N LYS A 406 -7.46 23.79 -12.98
CA LYS A 406 -6.84 25.06 -13.42
C LYS A 406 -7.90 26.02 -13.94
N LYS A 407 -7.72 27.33 -13.72
CA LYS A 407 -8.56 28.40 -14.33
C LYS A 407 -10.08 28.18 -14.14
N ASN A 408 -10.53 28.03 -12.89
CA ASN A 408 -11.95 27.89 -12.54
C ASN A 408 -12.62 26.62 -13.11
N ARG A 409 -11.86 25.52 -13.14
CA ARG A 409 -12.30 24.18 -13.56
C ARG A 409 -12.29 23.21 -12.40
N THR A 410 -12.85 22.01 -12.62
CA THR A 410 -12.96 20.97 -11.60
C THR A 410 -12.39 19.66 -12.11
N ASN A 411 -11.52 19.03 -11.32
CA ASN A 411 -11.02 17.68 -11.60
C ASN A 411 -11.91 16.65 -10.92
N LEU A 412 -12.56 15.81 -11.71
CA LEU A 412 -13.32 14.65 -11.24
C LEU A 412 -12.36 13.45 -11.09
N ILE A 413 -12.15 13.00 -9.86
CA ILE A 413 -11.19 11.93 -9.55
C ILE A 413 -11.92 10.58 -9.56
N PHE A 414 -11.43 9.63 -10.36
CA PHE A 414 -12.06 8.32 -10.49
C PHE A 414 -11.08 7.16 -10.56
N LEU A 415 -11.61 5.96 -10.33
CA LEU A 415 -10.99 4.66 -10.49
C LEU A 415 -11.91 3.76 -11.32
N ALA A 416 -11.34 2.95 -12.20
CA ALA A 416 -12.07 1.89 -12.90
C ALA A 416 -11.45 0.52 -12.63
N GLY A 417 -12.28 -0.54 -12.65
CA GLY A 417 -11.84 -1.92 -12.64
C GLY A 417 -11.00 -2.33 -11.44
N ASN A 418 -9.87 -2.98 -11.69
CA ASN A 418 -9.03 -3.56 -10.64
C ASN A 418 -8.50 -2.50 -9.64
N ARG A 419 -8.41 -1.22 -10.04
CA ARG A 419 -8.07 -0.14 -9.10
C ARG A 419 -9.11 0.04 -8.00
N VAL A 420 -10.39 -0.15 -8.31
CA VAL A 420 -11.48 -0.07 -7.32
C VAL A 420 -11.36 -1.22 -6.33
N LEU A 421 -11.08 -2.43 -6.80
CA LEU A 421 -10.88 -3.60 -5.92
C LEU A 421 -9.68 -3.42 -4.98
N LYS A 422 -8.53 -2.99 -5.52
CA LYS A 422 -7.33 -2.68 -4.73
C LYS A 422 -7.58 -1.55 -3.72
N TRP A 423 -8.37 -0.54 -4.10
CA TRP A 423 -8.76 0.53 -3.20
C TRP A 423 -9.69 0.05 -2.08
N MET A 424 -10.70 -0.77 -2.41
CA MET A 424 -11.62 -1.38 -1.45
C MET A 424 -10.84 -2.20 -0.42
N GLU A 425 -9.94 -3.08 -0.86
CA GLU A 425 -9.14 -3.92 0.05
C GLU A 425 -8.37 -3.08 1.07
N ARG A 426 -7.77 -1.97 0.62
CA ARG A 426 -7.07 -1.03 1.50
C ARG A 426 -8.02 -0.31 2.47
N SER A 427 -9.17 0.15 1.98
CA SER A 427 -10.18 0.82 2.79
C SER A 427 -10.73 -0.12 3.87
N HIS A 428 -11.07 -1.36 3.52
CA HIS A 428 -11.52 -2.39 4.44
C HIS A 428 -10.43 -2.78 5.45
N GLY A 429 -9.18 -2.90 5.01
CA GLY A 429 -8.04 -3.15 5.91
C GLY A 429 -7.88 -2.03 6.93
N THR A 430 -8.07 -0.78 6.52
CA THR A 430 -8.04 0.40 7.41
C THR A 430 -9.20 0.37 8.40
N GLU A 431 -10.40 0.04 7.93
CA GLU A 431 -11.59 -0.08 8.78
C GLU A 431 -11.42 -1.19 9.84
N LYS A 432 -10.93 -2.37 9.46
CA LYS A 432 -10.60 -3.45 10.41
C LYS A 432 -9.58 -3.02 11.46
N ALA A 433 -8.55 -2.26 11.06
CA ALA A 433 -7.56 -1.74 12.00
C ALA A 433 -8.21 -0.74 12.99
N LEU A 434 -9.13 0.11 12.52
CA LEU A 434 -9.90 1.01 13.38
C LEU A 434 -10.82 0.26 14.35
N THR A 435 -11.47 -0.81 13.91
CA THR A 435 -12.31 -1.67 14.76
C THR A 435 -11.49 -2.25 15.93
N ALA A 436 -10.26 -2.70 15.67
CA ALA A 436 -9.37 -3.18 16.71
C ALA A 436 -8.92 -2.08 17.69
N LEU A 437 -8.63 -0.87 17.20
CA LEU A 437 -8.18 0.26 18.02
C LEU A 437 -9.31 0.85 18.87
N LEU A 438 -10.49 1.02 18.29
CA LEU A 438 -11.65 1.67 18.92
C LEU A 438 -12.51 0.68 19.71
N LYS A 439 -12.33 -0.63 19.48
CA LYS A 439 -13.09 -1.71 20.13
C LYS A 439 -14.60 -1.56 19.96
N CYS A 440 -15.03 -1.14 18.76
CA CYS A 440 -16.44 -1.04 18.37
C CYS A 440 -16.60 -1.43 16.90
N GLY A 441 -17.84 -1.66 16.46
CA GLY A 441 -18.13 -1.96 15.05
C GLY A 441 -17.86 -0.76 14.14
N ALA A 442 -17.73 -1.03 12.83
CA ALA A 442 -17.41 -0.02 11.82
C ALA A 442 -18.37 1.17 11.81
N GLU A 443 -19.67 0.89 11.93
CA GLU A 443 -20.74 1.89 11.97
C GLU A 443 -20.60 2.86 13.15
N ASP A 444 -19.97 2.42 14.24
CA ASP A 444 -19.80 3.20 15.47
C ASP A 444 -18.48 3.99 15.50
N HIS A 445 -17.57 3.78 14.54
CA HIS A 445 -16.23 4.39 14.56
C HIS A 445 -16.29 5.92 14.73
N VAL A 446 -17.18 6.58 13.98
CA VAL A 446 -17.31 8.04 14.03
C VAL A 446 -17.74 8.51 15.42
N GLU A 447 -18.72 7.82 16.02
CA GLU A 447 -19.22 8.17 17.35
C GLU A 447 -18.19 7.85 18.44
N ALA A 448 -17.46 6.74 18.34
CA ALA A 448 -16.36 6.41 19.23
C ALA A 448 -15.25 7.47 19.19
N VAL A 449 -14.87 7.95 17.99
CA VAL A 449 -13.89 9.02 17.84
C VAL A 449 -14.40 10.34 18.45
N LYS A 450 -15.67 10.71 18.22
CA LYS A 450 -16.27 11.90 18.85
C LYS A 450 -16.24 11.81 20.38
N LYS A 451 -16.57 10.65 20.96
CA LYS A 451 -16.49 10.40 22.41
C LYS A 451 -15.06 10.53 22.92
N LEU A 452 -14.07 9.97 22.22
CA LEU A 452 -12.65 10.11 22.58
C LEU A 452 -12.18 11.56 22.54
N GLN A 453 -12.55 12.32 21.52
CA GLN A 453 -12.23 13.76 21.41
C GLN A 453 -12.86 14.57 22.55
N ASN A 454 -14.13 14.30 22.86
CA ASN A 454 -14.82 14.97 23.98
C ASN A 454 -14.21 14.59 25.33
N SER A 455 -13.90 13.32 25.56
CA SER A 455 -13.20 12.85 26.75
C SER A 455 -11.84 13.54 26.91
N THR A 456 -11.08 13.68 25.82
CA THR A 456 -9.78 14.38 25.82
C THR A 456 -9.94 15.85 26.24
N LYS A 457 -10.93 16.56 25.70
CA LYS A 457 -11.23 17.95 26.08
C LYS A 457 -11.63 18.07 27.56
N ILE A 458 -12.45 17.15 28.06
CA ILE A 458 -12.86 17.14 29.47
C ILE A 458 -11.65 16.86 30.38
N LEU A 459 -10.81 15.88 30.04
CA LEU A 459 -9.60 15.57 30.80
C LEU A 459 -8.63 16.75 30.83
N GLN A 460 -8.46 17.47 29.72
CA GLN A 460 -7.65 18.70 29.67
C GLN A 460 -8.22 19.78 30.61
N LYS A 461 -9.54 20.00 30.59
CA LYS A 461 -10.19 20.96 31.51
C LYS A 461 -10.03 20.55 32.97
N ASN A 462 -10.21 19.28 33.28
CA ASN A 462 -10.06 18.75 34.64
C ASN A 462 -8.60 18.87 35.11
N ASN A 463 -7.62 18.60 34.25
CA ASN A 463 -6.20 18.78 34.57
C ASN A 463 -5.90 20.25 34.93
N LEU A 464 -6.40 21.21 34.14
CA LEU A 464 -6.25 22.63 34.47
C LEU A 464 -6.90 22.99 35.81
N ASN A 465 -8.10 22.48 36.11
CA ASN A 465 -8.73 22.70 37.41
C ASN A 465 -7.93 22.11 38.57
N LEU A 466 -7.43 20.88 38.44
CA LEU A 466 -6.59 20.25 39.46
C LEU A 466 -5.27 21.01 39.66
N LEU A 467 -4.69 21.57 38.60
CA LEU A 467 -3.53 22.45 38.71
C LEU A 467 -3.86 23.73 39.49
N ARG A 468 -5.04 24.32 39.29
CA ARG A 468 -5.49 25.48 40.07
C ARG A 468 -5.66 25.14 41.55
N ASP A 469 -6.32 24.04 41.88
CA ASP A 469 -6.50 23.59 43.27
C ASP A 469 -5.13 23.28 43.92
N LEU A 470 -4.24 22.62 43.18
CA LEU A 470 -2.87 22.34 43.62
C LEU A 470 -2.08 23.64 43.85
N ALA A 471 -2.22 24.64 42.99
CA ALA A 471 -1.59 25.95 43.17
C ALA A 471 -2.00 26.61 44.49
N VAL A 472 -3.29 26.59 44.84
CA VAL A 472 -3.80 27.12 46.11
C VAL A 472 -3.20 26.35 47.30
N HIS A 473 -3.20 25.01 47.24
CA HIS A 473 -2.61 24.20 48.31
C HIS A 473 -1.10 24.42 48.48
N ILE A 474 -0.35 24.51 47.37
CA ILE A 474 1.08 24.83 47.39
C ILE A 474 1.31 26.20 48.01
N ALA A 475 0.51 27.21 47.63
CA ALA A 475 0.62 28.55 48.19
C ALA A 475 0.44 28.55 49.72
N HIS A 476 -0.59 27.89 50.24
CA HIS A 476 -0.80 27.75 51.68
C HIS A 476 0.33 26.98 52.37
N SER A 477 0.82 25.90 51.76
CA SER A 477 1.94 25.13 52.32
C SER A 477 3.24 25.94 52.37
N LEU A 478 3.51 26.76 51.35
CA LEU A 478 4.69 27.62 51.31
C LEU A 478 4.61 28.73 52.35
N ARG A 479 3.45 29.38 52.50
CA ARG A 479 3.23 30.41 53.52
C ARG A 479 3.42 29.89 54.95
N ASN A 480 2.98 28.66 55.21
CA ASN A 480 3.08 28.04 56.54
C ASN A 480 4.43 27.34 56.77
N SER A 481 5.37 27.42 55.83
CA SER A 481 6.69 26.80 55.96
C SER A 481 7.54 27.55 56.99
N PRO A 482 8.32 26.86 57.84
CA PRO A 482 9.26 27.51 58.76
C PRO A 482 10.39 28.25 58.03
N ASP A 483 10.66 27.91 56.76
CA ASP A 483 11.65 28.58 55.90
C ASP A 483 11.06 29.77 55.12
N TRP A 484 9.94 30.33 55.59
CA TRP A 484 9.28 31.46 54.97
C TRP A 484 10.10 32.76 55.13
N GLY A 485 10.40 33.41 54.00
CA GLY A 485 11.15 34.67 53.94
C GLY A 485 12.29 34.63 52.91
N GLY A 486 12.77 35.79 52.50
CA GLY A 486 13.84 35.91 51.51
C GLY A 486 13.39 35.56 50.09
N VAL A 487 13.92 34.47 49.52
CA VAL A 487 13.62 34.02 48.14
C VAL A 487 12.94 32.66 48.14
N VAL A 488 11.67 32.63 47.73
CA VAL A 488 10.91 31.39 47.52
C VAL A 488 10.97 31.02 46.04
N VAL A 489 11.37 29.78 45.75
CA VAL A 489 11.48 29.27 44.38
C VAL A 489 10.62 28.04 44.19
N LEU A 490 9.85 28.00 43.10
CA LEU A 490 9.09 26.84 42.70
C LEU A 490 9.19 26.61 41.20
N HIS A 491 9.39 25.35 40.83
CA HIS A 491 9.28 24.89 39.45
C HIS A 491 8.18 23.85 39.33
N ARG A 492 7.33 23.97 38.30
CA ARG A 492 6.35 22.94 37.96
C ARG A 492 6.26 22.75 36.45
N LYS A 493 6.71 21.60 35.96
CA LYS A 493 6.69 21.30 34.52
C LYS A 493 5.29 21.38 33.90
N GLU A 494 4.28 20.86 34.60
CA GLU A 494 2.89 20.81 34.10
C GLU A 494 2.11 22.11 34.32
N GLY A 495 2.67 23.08 35.04
CA GLY A 495 1.99 24.33 35.33
C GLY A 495 1.87 25.22 34.09
N ASP A 496 0.95 26.18 34.15
CA ASP A 496 0.79 27.23 33.17
C ASP A 496 0.94 28.62 33.81
N SER A 497 0.64 29.66 33.03
CA SER A 497 0.66 31.04 33.55
C SER A 497 -0.34 31.24 34.70
N GLU A 498 -1.50 30.59 34.64
CA GLU A 498 -2.55 30.73 35.65
C GLU A 498 -2.13 30.08 36.97
N PHE A 499 -1.53 28.88 36.91
CA PHE A 499 -0.91 28.19 38.05
C PHE A 499 0.05 29.11 38.81
N MET A 500 0.99 29.75 38.10
CA MET A 500 1.94 30.67 38.72
C MET A 500 1.25 31.90 39.33
N ASN A 501 0.27 32.47 38.63
CA ASN A 501 -0.44 33.65 39.10
C ASN A 501 -1.31 33.36 40.33
N ILE A 502 -1.94 32.19 40.42
CA ILE A 502 -2.68 31.76 41.61
C ILE A 502 -1.74 31.71 42.81
N ILE A 503 -0.57 31.05 42.67
CA ILE A 503 0.41 30.98 43.77
C ILE A 503 0.85 32.38 44.20
N ALA A 504 1.20 33.25 43.24
CA ALA A 504 1.63 34.61 43.54
C ALA A 504 0.54 35.48 44.18
N ASN A 505 -0.73 35.27 43.84
CA ASN A 505 -1.87 35.95 44.47
C ASN A 505 -2.11 35.44 45.89
N GLU A 506 -2.21 34.13 46.06
CA GLU A 506 -2.56 33.50 47.34
C GLU A 506 -1.49 33.74 48.41
N ILE A 507 -0.21 33.71 48.03
CA ILE A 507 0.91 33.93 48.96
C ILE A 507 0.98 35.38 49.46
N GLY A 508 0.73 36.36 48.61
CA GLY A 508 0.98 37.78 48.91
C GLY A 508 2.48 38.09 48.98
N SER A 509 2.99 38.93 48.09
CA SER A 509 4.44 39.11 47.85
C SER A 509 4.97 40.47 48.31
N GLU A 510 4.44 41.04 49.39
CA GLU A 510 4.81 42.41 49.80
C GLU A 510 6.21 42.49 50.43
N GLU A 511 6.68 41.41 51.06
CA GLU A 511 7.97 41.38 51.79
C GLU A 511 8.90 40.23 51.35
N THR A 512 8.50 39.41 50.37
CA THR A 512 9.26 38.21 49.94
C THR A 512 9.36 38.13 48.42
N LEU A 513 10.54 37.74 47.90
CA LEU A 513 10.74 37.48 46.47
C LEU A 513 10.27 36.06 46.14
N LEU A 514 9.29 35.95 45.26
CA LEU A 514 8.74 34.70 44.77
C LEU A 514 9.14 34.50 43.30
N PHE A 515 9.90 33.45 43.02
CA PHE A 515 10.33 33.09 41.67
C PHE A 515 9.72 31.75 41.26
N LEU A 516 8.74 31.82 40.36
CA LEU A 516 8.00 30.67 39.84
C LEU A 516 8.42 30.40 38.40
N THR A 517 8.54 29.12 38.04
CA THR A 517 8.81 28.69 36.67
C THR A 517 7.95 27.49 36.30
N VAL A 518 7.51 27.44 35.04
CA VAL A 518 6.77 26.30 34.47
C VAL A 518 7.24 25.97 33.06
N GLY A 519 7.02 24.74 32.61
CA GLY A 519 7.52 24.22 31.32
C GLY A 519 8.67 23.23 31.47
N ASP A 520 9.23 22.77 30.35
CA ASP A 520 10.26 21.73 30.37
C ASP A 520 11.60 22.26 30.91
N GLU A 521 12.25 21.50 31.80
CA GLU A 521 13.50 21.90 32.44
C GLU A 521 14.66 22.14 31.47
N LYS A 522 14.66 21.46 30.31
CA LYS A 522 15.72 21.60 29.28
C LYS A 522 15.29 22.47 28.10
N GLY A 523 14.05 22.94 28.09
CA GLY A 523 13.46 23.68 26.97
C GLY A 523 13.04 25.10 27.33
N ALA A 524 12.10 25.61 26.53
CA ALA A 524 11.43 26.87 26.80
C ALA A 524 10.33 26.70 27.85
N GLY A 525 10.05 27.77 28.58
CA GLY A 525 9.01 27.79 29.60
C GLY A 525 8.55 29.20 29.94
N LEU A 526 7.70 29.32 30.95
CA LEU A 526 7.26 30.60 31.49
C LEU A 526 7.87 30.82 32.88
N PHE A 527 8.18 32.07 33.21
CA PHE A 527 8.62 32.45 34.54
C PHE A 527 7.82 33.65 35.05
N LEU A 528 7.68 33.72 36.37
CA LEU A 528 7.09 34.82 37.10
C LEU A 528 7.97 35.15 38.31
N LEU A 529 8.42 36.39 38.40
CA LEU A 529 9.02 36.98 39.58
C LEU A 529 8.01 37.93 40.22
N ALA A 530 7.63 37.70 41.48
CA ALA A 530 6.73 38.56 42.25
C ALA A 530 7.39 38.96 43.57
N GLY A 531 7.11 40.17 44.08
CA GLY A 531 7.79 40.69 45.26
C GLY A 531 7.65 42.20 45.43
N PRO A 532 8.46 42.81 46.31
CA PRO A 532 8.50 44.26 46.48
C PRO A 532 8.76 44.98 45.13
N PRO A 533 7.97 46.01 44.77
CA PRO A 533 8.06 46.64 43.44
C PRO A 533 9.47 47.07 43.02
N ALA A 534 10.21 47.73 43.90
CA ALA A 534 11.57 48.19 43.61
C ALA A 534 12.55 47.04 43.32
N SER A 535 12.41 45.92 44.06
CA SER A 535 13.24 44.73 43.86
C SER A 535 12.90 44.06 42.54
N VAL A 536 11.61 43.91 42.21
CA VAL A 536 11.15 43.25 40.99
C VAL A 536 11.48 44.07 39.73
N GLU A 537 11.39 45.40 39.77
CA GLU A 537 11.79 46.28 38.67
C GLU A 537 13.29 46.15 38.37
N THR A 538 14.12 45.99 39.41
CA THR A 538 15.57 45.81 39.28
C THR A 538 15.94 44.40 38.80
N LEU A 539 15.32 43.36 39.38
CA LEU A 539 15.73 41.96 39.19
C LEU A 539 15.02 41.28 38.02
N GLY A 540 13.79 41.68 37.69
CA GLY A 540 12.98 41.07 36.63
C GLY A 540 13.69 41.01 35.26
N PRO A 541 14.22 42.12 34.73
CA PRO A 541 15.00 42.11 33.49
C PRO A 541 16.27 41.25 33.55
N ARG A 542 16.96 41.23 34.70
CA ARG A 542 18.18 40.43 34.90
C ARG A 542 17.87 38.93 34.94
N VAL A 543 16.78 38.54 35.59
CA VAL A 543 16.28 37.16 35.58
C VAL A 543 15.90 36.75 34.15
N ALA A 544 15.24 37.64 33.39
CA ALA A 544 14.93 37.37 31.99
C ALA A 544 16.20 37.15 31.16
N GLU A 545 17.24 37.97 31.35
CA GLU A 545 18.52 37.83 30.66
C GLU A 545 19.21 36.50 30.97
N VAL A 546 19.29 36.10 32.25
CA VAL A 546 19.87 34.81 32.67
C VAL A 546 19.15 33.62 32.03
N LEU A 547 17.82 33.71 31.92
CA LEU A 547 16.99 32.69 31.30
C LEU A 547 16.94 32.78 29.75
N GLU A 548 17.71 33.71 29.16
CA GLU A 548 17.70 34.05 27.73
C GLU A 548 16.28 34.30 27.20
N GLY A 549 15.49 34.98 28.04
CA GLY A 549 14.07 35.20 27.89
C GLY A 549 13.69 36.65 27.67
N LYS A 550 12.40 36.88 27.45
CA LYS A 550 11.79 38.20 27.38
C LYS A 550 10.56 38.23 28.28
N GLY A 551 10.35 39.34 28.96
CA GLY A 551 9.22 39.53 29.85
C GLY A 551 8.87 41.00 30.04
N ALA A 552 7.79 41.23 30.75
CA ALA A 552 7.31 42.56 31.11
C ALA A 552 6.93 42.61 32.59
N GLY A 553 7.20 43.74 33.21
CA GLY A 553 6.90 44.01 34.61
C GLY A 553 5.75 44.99 34.80
N LYS A 554 4.89 44.75 35.80
CA LYS A 554 3.85 45.67 36.27
C LYS A 554 3.49 45.38 37.72
N LYS A 555 3.42 46.43 38.57
CA LYS A 555 2.92 46.37 39.96
C LYS A 555 3.54 45.22 40.79
N GLY A 556 4.87 45.19 40.92
CA GLY A 556 5.56 44.17 41.74
C GLY A 556 5.57 42.76 41.15
N ARG A 557 5.29 42.62 39.85
CA ARG A 557 5.40 41.36 39.11
C ARG A 557 6.17 41.54 37.83
N PHE A 558 6.98 40.57 37.45
CA PHE A 558 7.67 40.47 36.18
C PHE A 558 7.49 39.07 35.61
N GLN A 559 6.83 38.95 34.46
CA GLN A 559 6.51 37.68 33.84
C GLN A 559 7.02 37.62 32.40
N GLY A 560 7.44 36.43 31.98
CA GLY A 560 8.04 36.27 30.65
C GLY A 560 8.17 34.84 30.19
N LYS A 561 8.67 34.70 28.96
CA LYS A 561 9.05 33.43 28.35
C LYS A 561 10.55 33.27 28.47
N ALA A 562 11.01 32.16 29.03
CA ALA A 562 12.40 31.74 29.04
C ALA A 562 12.66 30.80 27.87
N THR A 563 13.84 30.90 27.26
CA THR A 563 14.29 29.93 26.24
C THR A 563 15.20 28.86 26.84
N LYS A 564 15.85 29.15 27.97
CA LYS A 564 16.71 28.20 28.72
C LYS A 564 16.29 28.05 30.18
N MET A 565 15.31 27.19 30.44
CA MET A 565 14.92 26.85 31.82
C MET A 565 16.03 26.12 32.60
N SER A 566 17.01 25.54 31.92
CA SER A 566 18.17 24.91 32.55
C SER A 566 18.99 25.88 33.41
N ARG A 567 18.90 27.19 33.15
CA ARG A 567 19.61 28.26 33.87
C ARG A 567 18.82 28.79 35.08
N ARG A 568 17.71 28.16 35.46
CA ARG A 568 16.89 28.57 36.62
C ARG A 568 17.66 28.64 37.94
N MET A 569 18.67 27.77 38.11
CA MET A 569 19.53 27.77 39.29
C MET A 569 20.42 29.01 39.37
N GLU A 570 20.91 29.50 38.23
CA GLU A 570 21.68 30.76 38.15
C GLU A 570 20.78 31.96 38.49
N ALA A 571 19.55 31.97 37.97
CA ALA A 571 18.57 33.00 38.29
C ALA A 571 18.18 32.97 39.78
N GLN A 572 18.05 31.78 40.39
CA GLN A 572 17.83 31.65 41.83
C GLN A 572 19.02 32.19 42.65
N ALA A 573 20.25 31.90 42.25
CA ALA A 573 21.45 32.41 42.93
C ALA A 573 21.50 33.95 42.90
N LEU A 574 21.24 34.53 41.72
CA LEU A 574 21.14 35.99 41.53
C LEU A 574 20.16 36.65 42.52
N LEU A 575 18.99 36.03 42.72
CA LEU A 575 17.96 36.55 43.63
C LEU A 575 18.41 36.45 45.10
N LYS A 576 19.06 35.34 45.48
CA LYS A 576 19.56 35.14 46.86
C LYS A 576 20.65 36.14 47.22
N ASP A 577 21.61 36.36 46.32
CA ASP A 577 22.71 37.32 46.51
C ASP A 577 22.20 38.76 46.70
N TYR A 578 21.11 39.12 46.02
CA TYR A 578 20.50 40.44 46.17
C TYR A 578 19.95 40.65 47.57
N ILE A 579 19.20 39.67 48.11
CA ILE A 579 18.64 39.76 49.46
C ILE A 579 19.75 39.81 50.51
N SER A 580 20.78 38.94 50.42
CA SER A 580 21.88 38.96 51.39
C SER A 580 22.64 40.28 51.40
N THR A 581 22.74 40.96 50.25
CA THR A 581 23.42 42.26 50.13
C THR A 581 22.56 43.41 50.69
N GLN A 582 21.23 43.32 50.63
CA GLN A 582 20.35 44.31 51.25
C GLN A 582 20.30 44.16 52.77
N SER A 583 20.18 42.93 53.29
CA SER A 583 20.20 42.67 54.74
C SER A 583 21.54 43.00 55.41
N ALA A 584 22.62 43.18 54.65
CA ALA A 584 23.93 43.63 55.16
C ALA A 584 24.10 45.16 55.13
N LYS A 585 23.17 45.89 54.50
CA LYS A 585 23.17 47.36 54.39
C LYS A 585 22.15 48.04 55.32
N GLU A 586 21.13 47.30 55.73
CA GLU A 586 20.24 47.62 56.86
C GLU A 586 20.89 47.20 58.17
#